data_AF-A0A182EQQ5-F1
#
_entry.id   AF-A0A182EQQ5-F1
#
_cell.length_a   1.000
_cell.length_b   1.000
_cell.length_c   1.000
_cell.angle_alpha   90.00
_cell.angle_beta   90.00
_cell.angle_gamma   90.00
#
_symmetry.space_group_name_H-M   'P 1'
#
loop_
_entity.id
_entity.type
_entity.pdbx_description
1 polymer ?
#
loop_
_entity_poly.entity_id
_entity_poly.type
_entity_poly.pdbx_seq_one_letter_code
_entity_poly.pdbx_strand_id
1 'polypeptide(L)'
;MQIPALSKRKHNHISPDATKRINMEVVSILMKATEEFLRTPDGRPDKTVNHYRPKKQLPKDFVPFDVEGYLTERFLRDVNLDPKILNGFCK
;
A
#
# COMPACT_ATOMS: atom_id res chain seq x y z
N MET A 1 -4.98 15.37 -20.14
CA MET A 1 -4.34 14.03 -20.08
C MET A 1 -4.84 13.32 -18.84
N GLN A 2 -5.79 12.40 -18.99
CA GLN A 2 -6.47 11.71 -17.89
C GLN A 2 -5.64 10.45 -17.55
N ILE A 3 -5.15 10.33 -16.32
CA ILE A 3 -4.45 9.11 -15.87
C ILE A 3 -5.54 8.03 -15.70
N PRO A 4 -5.44 6.85 -16.34
CA PRO A 4 -6.39 5.77 -16.12
C PRO A 4 -6.39 5.39 -14.64
N ALA A 5 -7.57 5.40 -14.01
CA ALA A 5 -7.74 5.01 -12.62
C ALA A 5 -7.30 3.54 -12.43
N LEU A 6 -6.06 3.34 -12.00
CA LEU A 6 -5.51 2.03 -11.73
C LEU A 6 -6.11 1.48 -10.44
N SER A 7 -6.86 0.39 -10.61
CA SER A 7 -7.10 -0.67 -9.64
C SER A 7 -8.02 -0.33 -8.47
N LYS A 8 -9.25 -0.87 -8.53
CA LYS A 8 -10.01 -1.22 -7.31
C LYS A 8 -9.18 -2.28 -6.56
N ARG A 9 -8.25 -1.85 -5.70
CA ARG A 9 -7.53 -2.74 -4.79
C ARG A 9 -8.54 -3.46 -3.92
N LYS A 10 -8.83 -4.72 -4.25
CA LYS A 10 -9.49 -5.62 -3.31
C LYS A 10 -8.50 -5.89 -2.20
N HIS A 11 -8.68 -5.24 -1.05
CA HIS A 11 -8.03 -5.64 0.17
C HIS A 11 -8.67 -6.96 0.60
N ASN A 12 -8.07 -8.08 0.16
CA ASN A 12 -8.35 -9.35 0.79
C ASN A 12 -7.78 -9.25 2.20
N HIS A 13 -8.63 -9.26 3.22
CA HIS A 13 -8.21 -9.46 4.61
C HIS A 13 -7.31 -10.71 4.63
N ILE A 14 -6.02 -10.51 4.86
CA ILE A 14 -5.09 -11.62 5.02
C ILE A 14 -5.37 -12.17 6.41
N SER A 15 -6.05 -13.33 6.47
CA SER A 15 -6.17 -14.10 7.70
C SER A 15 -4.76 -14.40 8.24
N PRO A 16 -4.51 -14.18 9.55
CA PRO A 16 -3.20 -14.41 10.15
C PRO A 16 -2.78 -15.89 10.16
N ASP A 17 -3.72 -16.81 9.86
CA ASP A 17 -3.52 -18.25 10.03
C ASP A 17 -3.16 -19.00 8.74
N ALA A 18 -2.96 -18.28 7.64
CA ALA A 18 -2.45 -18.92 6.42
C ALA A 18 -0.93 -19.06 6.52
N THR A 19 -0.46 -20.19 7.06
CA THR A 19 0.90 -20.68 6.77
C THR A 19 0.93 -21.03 5.28
N LYS A 20 1.03 -20.00 4.43
CA LYS A 20 1.06 -20.14 2.98
C LYS A 20 2.32 -20.91 2.65
N ARG A 21 2.17 -22.20 2.31
CA ARG A 21 3.22 -22.94 1.63
C ARG A 21 3.60 -22.14 0.40
N ILE A 22 4.83 -21.63 0.38
CA ILE A 22 5.34 -20.83 -0.73
C ILE A 22 5.41 -21.78 -1.93
N ASN A 23 4.57 -21.51 -2.95
CA ASN A 23 4.64 -22.27 -4.19
C ASN A 23 5.91 -21.84 -4.95
N MET A 24 6.95 -22.66 -4.87
CA MET A 24 8.25 -22.38 -5.49
C MET A 24 8.18 -22.27 -7.02
N GLU A 25 7.24 -22.94 -7.68
CA GLU A 25 7.04 -22.81 -9.13
C GLU A 25 6.51 -21.43 -9.49
N VAL A 26 5.60 -20.89 -8.68
CA VAL A 26 5.08 -19.52 -8.88
C VAL A 26 6.19 -18.49 -8.64
N VAL A 27 7.05 -18.73 -7.64
CA VAL A 27 8.21 -17.87 -7.39
C VAL A 27 9.19 -17.91 -8.56
N SER A 28 9.49 -19.09 -9.12
CA SER A 28 10.44 -19.21 -10.23
C SER A 28 9.91 -18.54 -11.51
N ILE A 29 8.62 -18.68 -11.81
CA ILE A 29 7.97 -17.96 -12.92
C ILE A 29 8.09 -16.46 -12.72
N LEU A 30 7.82 -15.96 -11.50
CA LEU A 30 7.93 -14.54 -11.19
C LEU A 30 9.37 -14.03 -11.33
N MET A 31 10.36 -14.79 -10.86
CA MET A 31 11.78 -14.44 -11.00
C MET A 31 12.16 -14.33 -12.48
N LYS A 32 11.77 -15.31 -13.30
CA LYS A 32 12.04 -15.30 -14.74
C LYS A 32 11.40 -14.09 -15.44
N ALA A 33 10.11 -13.84 -15.18
CA ALA A 33 9.41 -12.70 -15.75
C ALA A 33 10.05 -11.36 -15.33
N THR A 34 10.55 -11.30 -14.08
CA THR A 34 11.26 -10.11 -13.58
C THR A 34 12.60 -9.93 -14.31
N GLU A 35 13.36 -10.99 -14.52
CA GLU A 35 14.63 -10.92 -15.27
C GLU A 35 14.43 -10.50 -16.73
N GLU A 36 13.41 -11.04 -17.39
CA GLU A 36 13.04 -10.67 -18.76
C GLU A 36 12.62 -9.19 -18.84
N PHE A 37 11.87 -8.70 -17.86
CA PHE A 37 11.48 -7.29 -17.81
C PHE A 37 12.67 -6.33 -17.59
N LEU A 38 13.68 -6.76 -16.82
CA LEU A 38 14.85 -5.94 -16.52
C LEU A 38 15.90 -5.95 -17.63
N ARG A 39 15.71 -6.72 -18.70
CA ARG A 39 16.68 -6.87 -19.79
C ARG A 39 16.10 -6.42 -21.13
N THR A 40 16.96 -5.91 -22.00
CA THR A 40 16.64 -5.65 -23.39
C THR A 40 16.53 -6.96 -24.18
N PRO A 41 15.97 -6.96 -25.40
CA PRO A 41 15.97 -8.15 -26.27
C PRO A 41 17.36 -8.75 -26.51
N ASP A 42 18.41 -7.92 -26.45
CA ASP A 42 19.82 -8.34 -26.56
C ASP A 42 20.39 -8.95 -25.26
N GLY A 43 19.58 -9.08 -24.21
CA GLY A 43 19.95 -9.65 -22.92
C GLY A 43 20.74 -8.71 -22.00
N ARG A 44 20.90 -7.43 -22.35
CA ARG A 44 21.60 -6.43 -21.52
C ARG A 44 20.65 -5.80 -20.51
N PRO A 45 21.11 -5.31 -19.35
CA PRO A 45 20.25 -4.56 -18.43
C PRO A 45 19.59 -3.37 -19.14
N ASP A 46 18.27 -3.28 -19.02
CA ASP A 46 17.49 -2.20 -19.63
C ASP A 46 17.63 -0.91 -18.79
N LYS A 47 18.26 0.10 -19.39
CA LYS A 47 18.47 1.41 -18.75
C LYS A 47 17.25 2.32 -18.82
N THR A 48 16.22 1.95 -19.58
CA THR A 48 14.98 2.72 -19.72
C THR A 48 14.01 2.46 -18.56
N VAL A 49 14.19 1.35 -17.83
CA VAL A 49 13.39 1.03 -16.66
C VAL A 49 13.75 1.96 -15.50
N ASN A 50 12.85 2.90 -15.20
CA ASN A 50 13.01 3.81 -14.07
C ASN A 50 12.58 3.13 -12.76
N HIS A 51 13.53 2.89 -11.87
CA HIS A 51 13.23 2.41 -10.52
C HIS A 51 12.78 3.56 -9.62
N TYR A 52 11.61 3.43 -9.01
CA TYR A 52 11.22 4.32 -7.93
C TYR A 52 12.24 4.21 -6.80
N ARG A 53 12.91 5.32 -6.52
CA ARG A 53 13.69 5.49 -5.29
C ARG A 53 12.91 6.41 -4.38
N PRO A 54 12.52 5.98 -3.17
CA PRO A 54 11.92 6.90 -2.22
C PRO A 54 12.92 8.03 -1.98
N LYS A 55 12.48 9.27 -2.18
CA LYS A 55 13.27 10.43 -1.77
C LYS A 55 13.44 10.33 -0.25
N LYS A 56 14.69 10.32 0.22
CA LYS A 56 15.02 10.12 1.65
C LYS A 56 14.40 11.17 2.56
N GLN A 57 13.94 12.29 2.01
CA GLN A 57 13.38 13.40 2.76
C GLN A 57 11.93 13.58 2.34
N LEU A 58 11.04 13.45 3.32
CA LEU A 58 9.69 13.99 3.25
C LEU A 58 9.79 15.53 3.13
N PRO A 59 8.86 16.17 2.42
CA PRO A 59 8.74 17.63 2.45
C PRO A 59 8.73 18.15 3.89
N LYS A 60 9.33 19.33 4.14
CA LYS A 60 9.40 19.92 5.51
C LYS A 60 8.01 20.21 6.08
N ASP A 61 7.04 20.41 5.20
CA ASP A 61 5.62 20.67 5.42
C ASP A 61 4.77 19.40 5.34
N PHE A 62 5.38 18.20 5.28
CA PHE A 62 4.62 16.96 5.29
C PHE A 62 3.93 16.78 6.65
N VAL A 63 2.60 16.82 6.62
CA VAL A 63 1.75 16.46 7.74
C VAL A 63 1.20 15.06 7.45
N PRO A 64 1.57 14.03 8.25
CA PRO A 64 0.98 12.71 8.13
C PRO A 64 -0.54 12.80 8.28
N PHE A 65 -1.27 12.08 7.43
CA PHE A 65 -2.72 11.97 7.60
C PHE A 65 -3.01 11.08 8.80
N ASP A 66 -3.77 11.60 9.76
CA ASP A 66 -4.24 10.86 10.92
C ASP A 66 -5.41 9.96 10.54
N VAL A 67 -5.08 8.73 10.12
CA VAL A 67 -6.06 7.70 9.75
C VAL A 67 -6.94 7.34 10.94
N GLU A 68 -6.38 7.24 12.14
CA GLU A 68 -7.10 6.81 13.35
C GLU A 68 -8.10 7.88 13.78
N GLY A 69 -7.68 9.15 13.81
CA GLY A 69 -8.55 10.29 14.09
C GLY A 69 -9.71 10.38 13.09
N TYR A 70 -9.42 10.28 11.79
CA TYR A 70 -10.46 10.30 10.75
C TYR A 70 -11.48 9.16 10.89
N LEU A 71 -11.00 7.93 11.12
CA LEU A 71 -11.87 6.76 11.30
C LEU A 71 -12.73 6.88 12.57
N THR A 72 -12.13 7.38 13.65
CA THR A 72 -12.83 7.65 14.91
C THR A 72 -13.92 8.69 14.70
N GLU A 73 -13.61 9.84 14.11
CA GLU A 73 -14.59 10.89 13.81
C GLU A 73 -15.74 10.37 12.95
N ARG A 74 -15.41 9.60 11.91
CA ARG A 74 -16.41 9.02 11.02
C ARG A 74 -17.34 8.07 11.78
N PHE A 75 -16.78 7.19 12.60
CA PHE A 75 -17.57 6.27 13.42
C PHE A 75 -18.49 7.03 14.39
N LEU A 76 -18.01 8.08 15.05
CA LEU A 76 -18.83 8.85 15.99
C LEU A 76 -20.00 9.57 15.32
N ARG A 77 -19.79 10.09 14.11
CA ARG A 77 -20.87 10.66 13.29
C ARG A 77 -21.87 9.59 12.88
N ASP A 78 -21.40 8.42 12.46
CA ASP A 78 -22.26 7.33 12.00
C ASP A 78 -23.11 6.74 13.16
N VAL A 79 -22.61 6.77 14.39
CA VAL A 79 -23.31 6.22 15.58
C VAL A 79 -24.02 7.31 16.41
N ASN A 80 -24.03 8.58 15.98
CA ASN A 80 -24.63 9.72 16.70
C ASN A 80 -24.16 9.84 18.18
N LEU A 81 -22.94 9.39 18.48
CA LEU A 81 -22.35 9.52 19.82
C LEU A 81 -21.74 10.92 19.97
N ASP A 82 -22.20 11.68 20.97
CA ASP A 82 -21.64 12.99 21.28
C ASP A 82 -20.15 12.82 21.68
N PRO A 83 -19.19 13.45 20.99
CA PRO A 83 -17.76 13.33 21.29
C PRO A 83 -17.41 13.78 22.72
N LYS A 84 -18.26 14.57 23.39
CA LYS A 84 -18.10 14.93 24.81
C LYS A 84 -18.16 13.73 25.76
N ILE A 85 -18.84 12.64 25.37
CA ILE A 85 -18.98 11.43 26.19
C ILE A 85 -17.64 10.67 26.23
N LEU A 86 -16.83 10.73 25.17
CA LEU A 86 -15.56 10.02 25.06
C LEU A 86 -14.41 10.68 25.82
N ASN A 87 -14.40 12.02 25.91
CA ASN A 87 -13.42 12.76 26.72
C ASN A 87 -13.47 12.42 28.21
N GLY A 88 -14.54 11.78 28.70
CA GLY A 88 -14.64 11.27 30.07
C GLY A 88 -13.93 9.93 30.32
N PHE A 89 -13.59 9.18 29.26
CA PHE A 89 -12.97 7.85 29.36
C PHE A 89 -11.44 7.88 29.18
N CYS A 90 -10.89 8.96 28.62
CA CYS A 90 -9.44 9.21 28.62
C CYS A 90 -9.07 9.98 29.90
N LYS A 91 -8.89 9.25 31.01
CA LYS A 91 -8.14 9.71 32.19
C LYS A 91 -6.78 9.04 32.24
#